data_AF-A0A380DQU9-F1
#
_entry.id   AF-A0A380DQU9-F1
#
_cell.length_a   1.000
_cell.length_b   1.000
_cell.length_c   1.000
_cell.angle_alpha   90.00
_cell.angle_beta   90.00
_cell.angle_gamma   90.00
#
_symmetry.space_group_name_H-M   'P 1'
#
loop_
_entity.id
_entity.type
_entity.pdbx_description
1 polymer ?
#
loop_
_entity_poly.entity_id
_entity_poly.type
_entity_poly.pdbx_seq_one_letter_code
_entity_poly.pdbx_strand_id
1 'polypeptide(L)'
;MSVKSRIFEALEPLNINIAHGYSDDMTLPKIITNVISHRAIRLSDRKHYRHVKYQISYFDKVPRDVEDDEILISIMNALENANLVTNEWTEIVEPDEDTEKLFSITF
;
A
#
# COMPACT_ATOMS: atom_id res chain seq x y z
N MET A 1 -9.62 -1.48 -18.67
CA MET A 1 -8.38 -1.74 -17.92
C MET A 1 -8.69 -1.90 -16.43
N SER A 2 -8.10 -2.87 -15.73
CA SER A 2 -8.36 -3.10 -14.30
C SER A 2 -7.60 -2.10 -13.42
N VAL A 3 -8.06 -1.83 -12.20
CA VAL A 3 -7.32 -0.98 -11.24
C VAL A 3 -5.94 -1.58 -10.94
N LYS A 4 -5.83 -2.92 -10.82
CA LYS A 4 -4.54 -3.61 -10.67
C LYS A 4 -3.59 -3.28 -11.81
N SER A 5 -4.02 -3.40 -13.06
CA SER A 5 -3.18 -3.10 -14.23
C SER A 5 -2.71 -1.65 -14.22
N ARG A 6 -3.58 -0.70 -13.81
CA ARG A 6 -3.22 0.72 -13.71
C ARG A 6 -2.15 0.98 -12.66
N ILE A 7 -2.23 0.31 -11.52
CA ILE A 7 -1.20 0.38 -10.48
C ILE A 7 0.14 -0.12 -11.02
N PHE A 8 0.16 -1.27 -11.70
CA PHE A 8 1.41 -1.85 -12.22
C PHE A 8 2.04 -0.97 -13.30
N GLU A 9 1.26 -0.49 -14.27
CA GLU A 9 1.76 0.42 -15.32
C GLU A 9 2.22 1.76 -14.75
N ALA A 10 1.52 2.30 -13.74
CA ALA A 10 1.91 3.55 -13.09
C ALA A 10 3.26 3.45 -12.36
N LEU A 11 3.52 2.32 -11.72
CA LEU A 11 4.70 2.12 -10.88
C LEU A 11 5.91 1.54 -11.64
N GLU A 12 5.70 0.96 -12.83
CA GLU A 12 6.78 0.43 -13.68
C GLU A 12 7.95 1.41 -13.89
N PRO A 13 7.73 2.71 -14.18
CA PRO A 13 8.83 3.66 -14.41
C PRO A 13 9.73 3.90 -13.18
N LEU A 14 9.26 3.58 -11.98
CA LEU A 14 10.04 3.74 -10.75
C LEU A 14 11.12 2.67 -10.59
N ASN A 15 11.06 1.59 -11.40
CA ASN A 15 12.05 0.51 -11.40
C ASN A 15 12.28 -0.12 -10.01
N ILE A 16 11.21 -0.23 -9.22
CA ILE A 16 11.18 -0.93 -7.92
C ILE A 16 10.51 -2.28 -8.12
N ASN A 17 10.98 -3.33 -7.46
CA ASN A 17 10.36 -4.66 -7.56
C ASN A 17 8.91 -4.62 -7.04
N ILE A 18 7.95 -5.09 -7.83
CA ILE A 18 6.52 -5.06 -7.48
C ILE A 18 5.96 -6.48 -7.42
N ALA A 19 5.25 -6.79 -6.35
CA ALA A 19 4.49 -8.02 -6.18
C ALA A 19 3.01 -7.76 -5.85
N HIS A 20 2.19 -8.80 -6.03
CA HIS A 20 0.77 -8.76 -5.68
C HIS A 20 0.42 -9.87 -4.70
N GLY A 21 -0.22 -9.54 -3.58
CA GLY A 21 -0.55 -10.51 -2.54
C GLY A 21 0.63 -10.83 -1.65
N TYR A 22 1.58 -11.58 -2.19
CA TYR A 22 2.73 -12.11 -1.47
C TYR A 22 3.94 -12.18 -2.41
N SER A 23 5.13 -12.12 -1.82
CA SER A 23 6.40 -12.35 -2.51
C SER A 23 7.34 -13.07 -1.56
N ASP A 24 7.87 -14.21 -2.02
CA ASP A 24 8.95 -14.97 -1.40
C ASP A 24 10.33 -14.33 -1.62
N ASP A 25 10.42 -13.34 -2.52
CA ASP A 25 11.63 -12.56 -2.74
C ASP A 25 11.87 -11.59 -1.57
N MET A 26 12.99 -11.78 -0.88
CA MET A 26 13.43 -10.95 0.23
C MET A 26 14.27 -9.73 -0.22
N THR A 27 14.42 -9.53 -1.53
CA THR A 27 15.12 -8.37 -2.09
C THR A 27 14.36 -7.08 -1.79
N LEU A 28 15.10 -6.10 -1.26
CA LEU A 28 14.61 -4.77 -0.94
C LEU A 28 15.38 -3.74 -1.79
N PRO A 29 14.75 -2.63 -2.21
CA PRO A 29 13.38 -2.23 -1.90
C PRO A 29 12.32 -2.97 -2.73
N LYS A 30 11.10 -3.10 -2.19
CA LYS A 30 9.96 -3.70 -2.92
C LYS A 30 8.62 -3.06 -2.57
N ILE A 31 7.68 -3.13 -3.50
CA ILE A 31 6.29 -2.74 -3.34
C ILE A 31 5.40 -3.98 -3.35
N ILE A 32 4.54 -4.13 -2.34
CA ILE A 32 3.50 -5.15 -2.31
C ILE A 32 2.14 -4.49 -2.46
N THR A 33 1.35 -5.02 -3.40
CA THR A 33 -0.01 -4.54 -3.68
C THR A 33 -1.05 -5.56 -3.22
N ASN A 34 -2.03 -5.13 -2.45
CA ASN A 34 -3.08 -6.00 -1.89
C ASN A 34 -4.48 -5.45 -2.17
N VAL A 35 -5.45 -6.31 -2.47
CA VAL A 35 -6.87 -5.91 -2.53
C VAL A 35 -7.44 -5.96 -1.12
N ILE A 36 -7.78 -4.81 -0.54
CA ILE A 36 -8.35 -4.74 0.82
C ILE A 36 -9.88 -4.75 0.80
N SER A 37 -10.51 -4.28 -0.28
CA SER A 37 -11.96 -4.41 -0.43
C SER A 37 -12.37 -4.35 -1.89
N HIS A 38 -13.43 -5.09 -2.21
CA HIS A 38 -14.06 -5.09 -3.52
C HIS A 38 -15.57 -5.12 -3.31
N ARG A 39 -16.20 -3.94 -3.35
CA ARG A 39 -17.65 -3.80 -3.17
C ARG A 39 -18.31 -3.47 -4.51
N ALA A 40 -19.37 -4.20 -4.82
CA ALA A 40 -20.25 -3.91 -5.94
C ALA A 40 -21.54 -3.29 -5.40
N ILE A 41 -21.80 -2.03 -5.75
CA ILE A 41 -23.09 -1.42 -5.47
C ILE A 41 -24.03 -1.80 -6.62
N ARG A 42 -25.14 -2.45 -6.27
CA ARG A 42 -26.22 -2.78 -7.21
C ARG A 42 -27.39 -1.85 -6.92
N LEU A 43 -27.84 -1.11 -7.94
CA LEU A 43 -29.09 -0.40 -7.91
C LEU A 43 -30.02 -1.15 -8.86
N SER A 44 -31.10 -1.70 -8.28
CA SER A 44 -32.29 -2.24 -8.95
C SER A 44 -32.03 -2.70 -10.39
N ASP A 45 -31.39 -3.87 -10.49
CA ASP A 45 -31.25 -4.66 -11.73
C ASP A 45 -30.06 -4.30 -12.63
N ARG A 46 -29.28 -3.26 -12.31
CA ARG A 46 -28.06 -2.89 -13.04
C ARG A 46 -26.83 -2.84 -12.15
N LYS A 47 -25.74 -3.49 -12.60
CA LYS A 47 -24.42 -3.48 -11.94
C LYS A 47 -23.80 -2.10 -12.20
N HIS A 48 -23.87 -1.18 -11.23
CA HIS A 48 -23.64 0.23 -11.52
C HIS A 48 -22.24 0.71 -11.15
N TYR A 49 -21.70 0.34 -9.97
CA TYR A 49 -20.36 0.77 -9.56
C TYR A 49 -19.58 -0.29 -8.79
N ARG A 50 -18.32 -0.50 -9.18
CA ARG A 50 -17.35 -1.39 -8.51
C ARG A 50 -16.30 -0.52 -7.83
N HIS A 51 -16.36 -0.43 -6.51
CA HIS A 51 -15.32 0.21 -5.71
C HIS A 51 -14.33 -0.86 -5.28
N VAL A 52 -13.09 -0.76 -5.76
CA VAL A 52 -11.99 -1.61 -5.32
C VAL A 52 -10.99 -0.72 -4.59
N LYS A 53 -10.69 -1.04 -3.33
CA LYS A 53 -9.57 -0.43 -2.62
C LYS A 53 -8.38 -1.38 -2.66
N TYR A 54 -7.22 -0.78 -2.91
CA TYR A 54 -5.93 -1.43 -2.81
C TYR A 54 -5.15 -0.84 -1.65
N GLN A 55 -4.33 -1.66 -1.01
CA GLN A 55 -3.27 -1.23 -0.13
C GLN A 55 -1.95 -1.39 -0.89
N ILE A 56 -1.10 -0.37 -0.79
CA ILE A 56 0.26 -0.35 -1.32
C ILE A 56 1.17 -0.29 -0.10
N SER A 57 2.10 -1.24 -0.01
CA SER A 57 3.08 -1.29 1.06
C SER A 57 4.48 -1.25 0.46
N TYR A 58 5.28 -0.30 0.90
CA TYR A 58 6.67 -0.15 0.50
C TYR A 58 7.57 -0.70 1.61
N PHE A 59 8.51 -1.56 1.25
CA PHE A 59 9.45 -2.17 2.17
C PHE A 59 10.87 -1.78 1.79
N ASP A 60 11.65 -1.38 2.79
CA ASP A 60 13.04 -0.98 2.63
C ASP A 60 13.90 -1.46 3.80
N LYS A 61 15.22 -1.41 3.62
CA LYS A 61 16.21 -1.76 4.64
C LYS A 61 16.41 -0.64 5.67
N VAL A 62 16.08 0.59 5.30
CA VAL A 62 16.27 1.77 6.14
C VAL A 62 14.90 2.37 6.46
N PRO A 63 14.65 2.77 7.71
CA PRO A 63 13.46 3.55 8.06
C PRO A 63 13.40 4.81 7.20
N ARG A 64 12.22 5.13 6.68
CA ARG A 64 11.98 6.33 5.87
C ARG A 64 10.96 7.19 6.58
N ASP A 65 11.19 8.50 6.56
CA ASP A 65 10.24 9.45 7.09
C ASP A 65 9.03 9.53 6.15
N VAL A 66 7.85 9.22 6.67
CA VAL A 66 6.61 9.22 5.86
C VAL A 66 6.17 10.62 5.45
N GLU A 67 6.68 11.67 6.09
CA GLU A 67 6.26 13.05 5.85
C GLU A 67 6.91 13.67 4.61
N ASP A 68 8.17 13.32 4.29
CA ASP A 68 8.94 14.00 3.24
C ASP A 68 9.83 13.09 2.37
N ASP A 69 9.74 11.76 2.48
CA ASP A 69 10.56 10.86 1.67
C ASP A 69 10.24 10.93 0.16
N GLU A 70 11.26 11.25 -0.63
CA GLU A 70 11.15 11.43 -2.08
C GLU A 70 10.62 10.19 -2.83
N ILE A 71 10.94 8.98 -2.35
CA ILE A 71 10.47 7.73 -2.99
C ILE A 71 8.98 7.54 -2.70
N LEU A 72 8.56 7.74 -1.46
CA LEU A 72 7.16 7.66 -1.06
C LEU A 72 6.29 8.69 -1.81
N ILE A 73 6.80 9.91 -1.95
CA ILE A 73 6.18 10.98 -2.76
C ILE A 73 6.12 10.57 -4.24
N SER A 74 7.20 10.00 -4.79
CA SER A 74 7.25 9.56 -6.19
C SER A 74 6.24 8.44 -6.48
N ILE A 75 6.06 7.50 -5.54
CA ILE A 75 5.04 6.44 -5.62
C ILE A 75 3.64 7.06 -5.63
N MET A 76 3.34 7.98 -4.72
CA MET A 76 2.02 8.66 -4.69
C MET A 76 1.75 9.41 -5.99
N ASN A 77 2.71 10.24 -6.43
CA ASN A 77 2.59 11.02 -7.66
C ASN A 77 2.37 10.12 -8.88
N ALA A 78 3.06 8.99 -8.98
CA ALA A 78 2.86 8.03 -10.06
C ALA A 78 1.43 7.48 -10.10
N LEU A 79 0.87 7.13 -8.94
CA LEU A 79 -0.50 6.62 -8.81
C LEU A 79 -1.54 7.71 -9.13
N GLU A 80 -1.35 8.92 -8.62
CA GLU A 80 -2.24 10.07 -8.86
C GLU A 80 -2.24 10.50 -10.31
N ASN A 81 -1.06 10.59 -10.95
CA ASN A 81 -0.92 10.86 -12.38
C ASN A 81 -1.61 9.79 -13.24
N ALA A 82 -1.71 8.56 -12.73
CA ALA A 82 -2.48 7.49 -13.35
C ALA A 82 -3.98 7.57 -13.03
N ASN A 83 -4.50 8.70 -12.51
CA ASN A 83 -5.88 8.94 -12.09
C ASN A 83 -6.39 7.98 -10.99
N LEU A 84 -5.52 7.55 -10.08
CA LEU A 84 -5.89 6.78 -8.89
C LEU A 84 -6.00 7.71 -7.68
N VAL A 85 -7.00 7.46 -6.83
CA VAL A 85 -7.15 8.20 -5.58
C VAL A 85 -6.28 7.53 -4.53
N THR A 86 -5.37 8.31 -3.95
CA THR A 86 -4.41 7.95 -2.91
C THR A 86 -4.87 8.51 -1.56
N ASN A 87 -4.30 7.96 -0.50
CA ASN A 87 -4.35 8.50 0.86
C ASN A 87 -2.90 8.69 1.33
N GLU A 88 -2.72 9.35 2.47
CA GLU A 88 -1.42 9.52 3.13
C GLU A 88 -0.75 8.19 3.49
N TRP A 89 0.58 8.21 3.51
CA TRP A 89 1.38 7.12 4.04
C TRP A 89 1.18 6.96 5.55
N THR A 90 1.27 5.72 6.01
CA THR A 90 1.26 5.37 7.43
C THR A 90 2.38 4.39 7.70
N GLU A 91 3.18 4.67 8.73
CA GLU A 91 4.15 3.69 9.22
C GLU A 91 3.44 2.50 9.84
N ILE A 92 3.89 1.30 9.51
CA ILE A 92 3.47 0.10 10.23
C ILE A 92 4.39 0.01 11.45
N VAL A 93 3.91 0.55 12.57
CA VAL A 93 4.51 0.32 13.88
C VAL A 93 3.96 -1.02 14.36
N GLU A 94 4.71 -2.11 14.20
CA GLU A 94 4.40 -3.33 14.94
C GLU A 94 4.76 -3.08 16.41
N PRO A 95 3.78 -3.05 17.34
CA PRO A 95 4.13 -3.12 18.75
C PRO A 95 4.78 -4.48 18.98
N ASP A 96 6.04 -4.48 19.41
CA ASP A 96 6.70 -5.68 19.87
C ASP A 96 5.85 -6.23 21.03
N GLU A 97 5.25 -7.42 20.86
CA GLU A 97 4.38 -8.07 21.85
C GLU A 97 5.08 -8.28 23.20
N ASP A 98 6.42 -8.19 23.25
CA ASP A 98 7.20 -8.25 24.48
C ASP A 98 7.26 -6.92 25.27
N THR A 99 6.83 -5.80 24.70
CA THR A 99 6.86 -4.48 25.37
C THR A 99 5.78 -4.32 26.45
N GLU A 100 4.66 -5.06 26.36
CA GLU A 100 3.60 -5.03 27.37
C GLU A 100 4.03 -5.61 28.73
N LYS A 101 5.09 -6.43 28.78
CA LYS A 101 5.57 -6.99 30.05
C LYS A 101 6.37 -5.98 30.89
N LEU A 102 6.99 -4.96 30.28
CA LEU A 102 7.88 -4.04 31.01
C LEU A 102 7.16 -2.90 31.74
N PHE A 103 5.88 -2.64 31.42
CA PHE A 103 5.10 -1.55 32.04
C PHE A 103 4.10 -2.02 33.10
N SER A 104 4.12 -3.30 33.47
CA SER A 104 3.39 -3.81 34.64
C SER A 104 4.17 -3.60 35.95
N ILE A 105 4.58 -2.35 36.24
CA ILE A 105 4.88 -1.95 37.61
C ILE A 105 3.63 -1.29 38.17
N THR A 106 2.90 -2.09 38.92
CA THR A 106 1.71 -1.77 39.71
C THR A 106 1.99 -0.62 40.69
N PHE A 107 1.11 0.39 40.74
CA PHE A 107 0.97 1.31 41.87
C PHE A 107 0.11 0.69 42.96
#